data_AF-A0A6M2BVT3-F1
#
_entry.id   AF-A0A6M2BVT3-F1
#
_cell.length_a   1.000
_cell.length_b   1.000
_cell.length_c   1.000
_cell.angle_alpha   90.00
_cell.angle_beta   90.00
_cell.angle_gamma   90.00
#
_symmetry.space_group_name_H-M   'P 1'
#
loop_
_entity.id
_entity.type
_entity.pdbx_description
1 polymer ?
#
loop_
_entity_poly.entity_id
_entity_poly.type
_entity_poly.pdbx_seq_one_letter_code
_entity_poly.pdbx_strand_id
1 'polypeptide(L)'
;MRTRALAGNLALALTAFALAGCQHYVKQEDYDATIAQLRANDASLRSDLDSLKSQLDSRFSAYDAKISQLQGRVRVDLAAHFDYGKAALRDQDKPALDDFASVIHQHPDTIVTVEGFTDPAGTVAYNKKLGQERADAVRAYLIQNGGLAANQIRAVSYGEAKNRQIEPGAYGDAGQDNRRVALVIDHVPAASTAGAG
;
A
#
# COMPACT_ATOMS: atom_id res chain seq x y z
N MET A 1 60.78 -36.27 61.21
CA MET A 1 60.03 -35.17 61.84
C MET A 1 60.80 -33.89 61.58
N ARG A 2 60.22 -32.89 60.88
CA ARG A 2 60.89 -31.66 60.36
C ARG A 2 61.90 -31.99 59.23
N THR A 3 62.12 -31.28 58.13
CA THR A 3 61.78 -29.92 57.65
C THR A 3 62.23 -29.80 56.18
N ARG A 4 61.41 -29.15 55.34
CA ARG A 4 61.71 -28.17 54.27
C ARG A 4 62.90 -28.32 53.29
N ALA A 5 62.53 -28.14 52.01
CA ALA A 5 63.04 -27.20 51.00
C ALA A 5 64.03 -27.68 49.92
N LEU A 6 63.73 -27.21 48.69
CA LEU A 6 64.49 -27.04 47.43
C LEU A 6 63.69 -27.67 46.27
N ALA A 7 63.42 -27.03 45.13
CA ALA A 7 63.71 -25.71 44.59
C ALA A 7 62.72 -25.49 43.44
N GLY A 8 62.30 -24.24 43.17
CA GLY A 8 61.42 -23.98 42.03
C GLY A 8 61.04 -22.51 41.92
N ASN A 9 62.00 -21.68 41.52
CA ASN A 9 61.74 -20.32 41.05
C ASN A 9 62.21 -20.22 39.61
N LEU A 10 61.28 -20.14 38.66
CA LEU A 10 61.48 -19.35 37.45
C LEU A 10 60.12 -18.75 37.05
N ALA A 11 60.04 -17.44 37.17
CA ALA A 11 58.90 -16.63 36.77
C ALA A 11 58.80 -16.55 35.25
N LEU A 12 57.57 -16.45 34.71
CA LEU A 12 57.29 -15.50 33.64
C LEU A 12 55.80 -15.12 33.65
N ALA A 13 55.58 -13.82 33.54
CA ALA A 13 54.31 -13.11 33.66
C ALA A 13 53.49 -13.12 32.36
N LEU A 14 52.26 -12.57 32.45
CA LEU A 14 51.45 -11.96 31.36
C LEU A 14 50.85 -12.96 30.35
N THR A 15 49.53 -13.11 30.20
CA THR A 15 48.50 -12.08 30.04
C THR A 15 47.11 -12.71 30.20
N ALA A 16 46.27 -12.18 31.08
CA ALA A 16 44.84 -12.37 30.99
C ALA A 16 44.33 -11.39 29.91
N PHE A 17 44.26 -11.84 28.65
CA PHE A 17 43.56 -11.09 27.61
C PHE A 17 42.06 -11.16 27.91
N ALA A 18 41.58 -10.21 28.71
CA ALA A 18 40.17 -9.87 28.72
C ALA A 18 39.85 -9.31 27.33
N LEU A 19 39.32 -10.16 26.45
CA LEU A 19 38.70 -9.72 25.20
C LEU A 19 37.42 -8.98 25.57
N ALA A 20 37.56 -7.70 25.92
CA ALA A 20 36.52 -6.70 25.79
C ALA A 20 36.27 -6.50 24.28
N GLY A 21 35.65 -7.49 23.66
CA GLY A 21 35.14 -7.40 22.30
C GLY A 21 34.02 -6.38 22.26
N CYS A 22 34.12 -5.46 21.31
CA CYS A 22 33.30 -4.27 21.09
C CYS A 22 31.80 -4.43 21.41
N GLN A 23 31.29 -3.46 22.18
CA GLN A 23 29.89 -3.24 22.49
C GLN A 23 29.07 -2.89 21.23
N HIS A 24 28.56 -3.90 20.53
CA HIS A 24 27.28 -3.80 19.81
C HIS A 24 26.72 -5.20 19.55
N TYR A 25 26.44 -5.94 20.63
CA TYR A 25 25.73 -7.22 20.55
C TYR A 25 24.24 -6.91 20.77
N VAL A 26 23.42 -7.01 19.72
CA VAL A 26 21.96 -6.97 19.87
C VAL A 26 21.58 -8.10 20.82
N LYS A 27 20.91 -7.80 21.94
CA LYS A 27 20.52 -8.84 22.88
C LYS A 27 19.50 -9.74 22.20
N GLN A 28 19.61 -11.06 22.41
CA GLN A 28 18.66 -12.02 21.84
C GLN A 28 17.20 -11.68 22.21
N GLU A 29 17.00 -11.15 23.41
CA GLU A 29 15.71 -10.64 23.88
C GLU A 29 15.16 -9.49 23.00
N ASP A 30 16.01 -8.55 22.59
CA ASP A 30 15.62 -7.44 21.69
C ASP A 30 15.24 -7.97 20.29
N TYR A 31 15.97 -8.99 19.82
CA TYR A 31 15.66 -9.66 18.54
C TYR A 31 14.33 -10.41 18.62
N ASP A 32 14.12 -11.21 19.66
CA ASP A 32 12.89 -11.96 19.87
C ASP A 32 11.68 -11.05 20.05
N ALA A 33 11.84 -9.92 20.78
CA ALA A 33 10.83 -8.89 20.92
C ALA A 33 10.49 -8.23 19.57
N THR A 34 11.51 -7.90 18.76
CA THR A 34 11.31 -7.32 17.42
C THR A 34 10.54 -8.29 16.51
N ILE A 35 10.92 -9.57 16.51
CA ILE A 35 10.25 -10.60 15.70
C ILE A 35 8.81 -10.81 16.17
N ALA A 36 8.56 -10.81 17.49
CA ALA A 36 7.21 -10.88 18.03
C ALA A 36 6.35 -9.68 17.61
N GLN A 37 6.92 -8.47 17.66
CA GLN A 37 6.25 -7.25 17.22
C GLN A 37 5.92 -7.28 15.72
N LEU A 38 6.87 -7.72 14.88
CA LEU A 38 6.65 -7.86 13.44
C LEU A 38 5.51 -8.83 13.13
N ARG A 39 5.46 -9.98 13.83
CA ARG A 39 4.37 -10.96 13.67
C ARG A 39 3.01 -10.40 14.11
N ALA A 40 2.98 -9.61 15.19
CA ALA A 40 1.75 -8.97 15.65
C ALA A 40 1.27 -7.91 14.66
N ASN A 41 2.16 -7.08 14.12
CA ASN A 41 1.85 -6.10 13.09
C ASN A 41 1.33 -6.77 11.82
N ASP A 42 1.98 -7.85 11.36
CA ASP A 42 1.54 -8.63 10.19
C ASP A 42 0.14 -9.23 10.39
N ALA A 43 -0.18 -9.69 11.60
CA ALA A 43 -1.48 -10.24 11.92
C ALA A 43 -2.58 -9.16 11.92
N SER A 44 -2.29 -8.00 12.52
CA SER A 44 -3.21 -6.84 12.50
C SER A 44 -3.48 -6.37 11.07
N LEU A 45 -2.41 -6.16 10.30
CA LEU A 45 -2.50 -5.73 8.90
C LEU A 45 -3.39 -6.65 8.06
N ARG A 46 -3.25 -7.98 8.22
CA ARG A 46 -4.10 -8.94 7.53
C ARG A 46 -5.57 -8.80 7.92
N SER A 47 -5.85 -8.71 9.23
CA SER A 47 -7.21 -8.52 9.74
C SER A 47 -7.85 -7.22 9.21
N ASP A 48 -7.09 -6.12 9.19
CA ASP A 48 -7.58 -4.82 8.73
C ASP A 48 -7.91 -4.84 7.23
N LEU A 49 -7.05 -5.47 6.42
CA LEU A 49 -7.28 -5.64 4.99
C LEU A 49 -8.47 -6.54 4.68
N ASP A 50 -8.67 -7.61 5.47
CA ASP A 50 -9.80 -8.52 5.29
C ASP A 50 -11.12 -7.82 5.65
N SER A 51 -11.13 -7.02 6.72
CA SER A 51 -12.28 -6.18 7.09
C SER A 51 -12.58 -5.13 6.01
N LEU A 52 -11.56 -4.40 5.55
CA LEU A 52 -11.69 -3.42 4.47
C LEU A 52 -12.23 -4.07 3.19
N LYS A 53 -11.68 -5.21 2.80
CA LYS A 53 -12.15 -5.97 1.63
C LYS A 53 -13.62 -6.37 1.79
N SER A 54 -14.00 -6.92 2.94
CA SER A 54 -15.39 -7.36 3.18
C SER A 54 -16.38 -6.20 3.14
N GLN A 55 -16.02 -5.04 3.72
CA GLN A 55 -16.84 -3.84 3.66
C GLN A 55 -17.00 -3.33 2.22
N LEU A 56 -15.92 -3.30 1.46
CA LEU A 56 -15.96 -2.94 0.04
C LEU A 56 -16.81 -3.94 -0.75
N ASP A 57 -16.61 -5.24 -0.59
CA ASP A 57 -17.40 -6.26 -1.30
C ASP A 57 -18.91 -6.11 -1.00
N SER A 58 -19.27 -5.80 0.25
CA SER A 58 -20.66 -5.58 0.62
C SER A 58 -21.24 -4.31 -0.02
N ARG A 59 -20.53 -3.18 0.04
CA ARG A 59 -20.98 -1.89 -0.49
C ARG A 59 -21.03 -1.90 -2.02
N PHE A 60 -20.07 -2.54 -2.65
CA PHE A 60 -19.93 -2.58 -4.10
C PHE A 60 -20.71 -3.71 -4.77
N SER A 61 -21.42 -4.54 -4.00
CA SER A 61 -22.30 -5.58 -4.56
C SER A 61 -23.37 -5.05 -5.52
N ALA A 62 -23.73 -3.76 -5.40
CA ALA A 62 -24.70 -3.08 -6.27
C ALA A 62 -24.08 -2.38 -7.49
N TYR A 63 -22.74 -2.32 -7.58
CA TYR A 63 -22.01 -1.64 -8.64
C TYR A 63 -21.25 -2.65 -9.51
N ASP A 64 -21.02 -2.30 -10.77
CA ASP A 64 -20.10 -3.05 -11.64
C ASP A 64 -18.65 -2.72 -11.24
N ALA A 65 -18.21 -3.33 -10.15
CA ALA A 65 -16.90 -3.13 -9.56
C ALA A 65 -16.21 -4.46 -9.29
N LYS A 66 -14.91 -4.53 -9.63
CA LYS A 66 -14.09 -5.70 -9.34
C LYS A 66 -13.15 -5.41 -8.19
N ILE A 67 -13.30 -6.17 -7.10
CA ILE A 67 -12.47 -6.02 -5.90
C ILE A 67 -11.46 -7.15 -5.83
N SER A 68 -10.18 -6.81 -5.75
CA SER A 68 -9.06 -7.76 -5.69
C SER A 68 -8.10 -7.40 -4.56
N GLN A 69 -7.63 -8.39 -3.80
CA GLN A 69 -6.61 -8.21 -2.76
C GLN A 69 -5.26 -8.69 -3.30
N LEU A 70 -4.25 -7.82 -3.28
CA LEU A 70 -2.90 -8.13 -3.76
C LEU A 70 -1.85 -7.64 -2.77
N GLN A 71 -1.17 -8.57 -2.09
CA GLN A 71 0.05 -8.30 -1.30
C GLN A 71 -0.09 -7.08 -0.37
N GLY A 72 -1.07 -7.08 0.54
CA GLY A 72 -1.24 -5.99 1.49
C GLY A 72 -2.09 -4.82 0.99
N ARG A 73 -2.71 -4.94 -0.19
CA ARG A 73 -3.48 -3.87 -0.83
C ARG A 73 -4.85 -4.37 -1.24
N VAL A 74 -5.83 -3.48 -1.21
CA VAL A 74 -7.16 -3.73 -1.76
C VAL A 74 -7.34 -2.85 -2.99
N ARG A 75 -7.67 -3.45 -4.12
CA ARG A 75 -7.96 -2.76 -5.36
C ARG A 75 -9.45 -2.84 -5.64
N VAL A 76 -10.05 -1.70 -5.93
CA VAL A 76 -11.42 -1.56 -6.42
C VAL A 76 -11.34 -1.00 -7.83
N ASP A 77 -11.50 -1.84 -8.84
CA ASP A 77 -11.70 -1.37 -10.21
C ASP A 77 -13.15 -0.91 -10.33
N LEU A 78 -13.36 0.41 -10.38
CA LEU A 78 -14.66 0.98 -10.72
C LEU A 78 -14.73 1.08 -12.23
N ALA A 79 -15.79 0.55 -12.82
CA ALA A 79 -16.17 0.95 -14.16
C ALA A 79 -16.71 2.40 -14.12
N ALA A 80 -15.89 3.37 -13.70
CA ALA A 80 -16.23 4.77 -13.84
C ALA A 80 -16.36 5.04 -15.33
N HIS A 81 -17.60 5.15 -15.80
CA HIS A 81 -17.90 5.12 -17.21
C HIS A 81 -17.60 6.51 -17.79
N PHE A 82 -16.37 6.73 -18.19
CA PHE A 82 -16.03 7.94 -18.94
C PHE A 82 -16.44 7.79 -20.40
N ASP A 83 -17.15 8.79 -20.94
CA ASP A 83 -17.33 8.91 -22.40
C ASP A 83 -15.98 8.94 -23.11
N TYR A 84 -15.99 8.50 -24.37
CA TYR A 84 -14.83 8.63 -25.24
C TYR A 84 -14.30 10.07 -25.27
N GLY A 85 -13.00 10.23 -25.03
CA GLY A 85 -12.33 11.54 -25.01
C GLY A 85 -12.71 12.48 -23.87
N LYS A 86 -13.55 12.07 -22.91
CA LYS A 86 -13.94 12.91 -21.77
C LYS A 86 -13.28 12.46 -20.47
N ALA A 87 -13.07 13.44 -19.59
CA ALA A 87 -12.61 13.26 -18.21
C ALA A 87 -13.68 13.62 -17.15
N ALA A 88 -14.85 14.09 -17.59
CA ALA A 88 -15.93 14.42 -16.68
C ALA A 88 -16.54 13.14 -16.08
N LEU A 89 -16.64 13.12 -14.74
CA LEU A 89 -17.33 12.08 -13.99
C LEU A 89 -18.84 12.15 -14.29
N ARG A 90 -19.46 11.01 -14.61
CA ARG A 90 -20.91 10.96 -14.84
C ARG A 90 -21.66 10.90 -13.51
N ASP A 91 -22.87 11.45 -13.47
CA ASP A 91 -23.69 11.47 -12.25
C ASP A 91 -24.01 10.07 -11.72
N GLN A 92 -24.13 9.08 -12.61
CA GLN A 92 -24.37 7.68 -12.25
C GLN A 92 -23.20 7.03 -11.49
N ASP A 93 -21.98 7.55 -11.64
CA ASP A 93 -20.78 6.99 -10.98
C ASP A 93 -20.55 7.61 -9.59
N LYS A 94 -21.22 8.73 -9.28
CA LYS A 94 -21.07 9.47 -8.03
C LYS A 94 -21.48 8.67 -6.78
N PRO A 95 -22.62 7.95 -6.77
CA PRO A 95 -23.01 7.14 -5.60
C PRO A 95 -21.95 6.10 -5.21
N ALA A 96 -21.32 5.47 -6.20
CA ALA A 96 -20.25 4.51 -5.96
C ALA A 96 -19.02 5.15 -5.29
N LEU A 97 -18.69 6.39 -5.67
CA LEU A 97 -17.60 7.15 -5.05
C LEU A 97 -17.97 7.68 -3.66
N ASP A 98 -19.24 7.99 -3.42
CA ASP A 98 -19.74 8.36 -2.09
C ASP A 98 -19.65 7.16 -1.13
N ASP A 99 -20.08 5.98 -1.59
CA ASP A 99 -19.94 4.73 -0.84
C ASP A 99 -18.47 4.38 -0.59
N PHE A 100 -17.60 4.54 -1.61
CA PHE A 100 -16.16 4.39 -1.44
C PHE A 100 -15.62 5.29 -0.31
N ALA A 101 -15.93 6.58 -0.37
CA ALA A 101 -15.45 7.54 0.62
C ALA A 101 -15.94 7.18 2.03
N SER A 102 -17.18 6.72 2.17
CA SER A 102 -17.75 6.28 3.45
C SER A 102 -16.99 5.11 4.09
N VAL A 103 -16.46 4.19 3.28
CA VAL A 103 -15.61 3.09 3.75
C VAL A 103 -14.24 3.64 4.16
N ILE A 104 -13.62 4.48 3.33
CA ILE A 104 -12.28 5.03 3.64
C ILE A 104 -12.27 5.90 4.90
N HIS A 105 -13.37 6.59 5.22
CA HIS A 105 -13.50 7.31 6.50
C HIS A 105 -13.35 6.42 7.74
N GLN A 106 -13.69 5.13 7.62
CA GLN A 106 -13.52 4.15 8.70
C GLN A 106 -12.09 3.58 8.78
N HIS A 107 -11.25 3.87 7.78
CA HIS A 107 -9.88 3.41 7.63
C HIS A 107 -8.92 4.59 7.37
N PRO A 108 -8.72 5.50 8.35
CA PRO A 108 -7.94 6.73 8.17
C PRO A 108 -6.43 6.50 7.96
N ASP A 109 -5.96 5.31 8.26
CA ASP A 109 -4.61 4.78 8.07
C ASP A 109 -4.36 4.27 6.63
N THR A 110 -5.24 4.59 5.69
CA THR A 110 -5.08 4.20 4.29
C THR A 110 -4.64 5.34 3.39
N ILE A 111 -3.92 4.99 2.32
CA ILE A 111 -3.63 5.85 1.18
C ILE A 111 -4.34 5.28 -0.03
N VAL A 112 -5.06 6.14 -0.74
CA VAL A 112 -5.79 5.81 -1.97
C VAL A 112 -5.02 6.34 -3.17
N THR A 113 -4.67 5.46 -4.09
CA THR A 113 -4.14 5.81 -5.40
C THR A 113 -5.24 5.61 -6.45
N VAL A 114 -5.66 6.72 -7.06
CA VAL A 114 -6.58 6.77 -8.19
C VAL A 114 -5.78 6.55 -9.48
N GLU A 115 -5.98 5.40 -10.12
CA GLU A 115 -5.31 5.03 -11.36
C GLU A 115 -6.25 5.24 -12.56
N GLY A 116 -5.89 6.14 -13.49
CA GLY A 116 -6.67 6.42 -14.68
C GLY A 116 -6.19 5.69 -15.93
N PHE A 117 -7.13 5.11 -16.68
CA PHE A 117 -6.88 4.32 -17.89
C PHE A 117 -7.67 4.82 -19.10
N THR A 118 -7.18 4.50 -20.29
CA THR A 118 -7.84 4.76 -21.57
C THR A 118 -7.77 3.52 -22.46
N ASP A 119 -8.62 3.50 -23.49
CA ASP A 119 -8.43 2.60 -24.64
C ASP A 119 -7.23 3.07 -25.50
N PRO A 120 -6.75 2.25 -26.45
CA PRO A 120 -5.56 2.55 -27.25
C PRO A 120 -5.85 3.35 -28.53
N ALA A 121 -6.99 4.03 -28.64
CA ALA A 121 -7.37 4.73 -29.87
C ALA A 121 -6.50 5.98 -30.15
N GLY A 122 -6.05 6.66 -29.09
CA GLY A 122 -5.21 7.86 -29.16
C GLY A 122 -3.71 7.57 -29.18
N THR A 123 -2.89 8.63 -29.21
CA THR A 123 -1.44 8.48 -29.00
C THR A 123 -1.12 8.21 -27.54
N VAL A 124 0.01 7.56 -27.25
CA VAL A 124 0.48 7.28 -25.88
C VAL A 124 0.46 8.55 -25.00
N ALA A 125 0.97 9.68 -25.51
CA ALA A 125 1.04 10.93 -24.77
C ALA A 125 -0.36 11.51 -24.50
N TYR A 126 -1.25 11.48 -25.50
CA TYR A 126 -2.63 11.90 -25.35
C TYR A 126 -3.36 11.03 -24.32
N ASN A 127 -3.25 9.72 -24.44
CA ASN A 127 -3.87 8.74 -23.55
C ASN A 127 -3.35 8.86 -22.11
N LYS A 128 -2.05 9.11 -21.93
CA LYS A 128 -1.47 9.40 -20.62
C LYS A 128 -2.08 10.67 -20.02
N LYS A 129 -2.23 11.74 -20.79
CA LYS A 129 -2.85 12.99 -20.32
C LYS A 129 -4.33 12.78 -19.98
N LEU A 130 -5.12 12.17 -20.86
CA LEU A 130 -6.54 11.90 -20.64
C LEU A 130 -6.78 11.01 -19.42
N GLY A 131 -5.96 9.96 -19.24
CA GLY A 131 -6.00 9.14 -18.04
C GLY A 131 -5.70 9.93 -16.77
N GLN A 132 -4.82 10.94 -16.84
CA GLN A 132 -4.49 11.78 -15.69
C GLN A 132 -5.67 12.70 -15.33
N GLU A 133 -6.27 13.34 -16.33
CA GLU A 133 -7.44 14.19 -16.15
C GLU A 133 -8.61 13.43 -15.51
N ARG A 134 -8.82 12.16 -15.91
CA ARG A 134 -9.83 11.28 -15.29
C ARG A 134 -9.51 10.96 -13.83
N ALA A 135 -8.26 10.60 -13.55
CA ALA A 135 -7.83 10.31 -12.18
C ALA A 135 -7.94 11.56 -11.28
N ASP A 136 -7.59 12.73 -11.82
CA ASP A 136 -7.69 14.01 -11.10
C ASP A 136 -9.15 14.39 -10.84
N ALA A 137 -10.07 14.13 -11.77
CA ALA A 137 -11.50 14.37 -11.58
C ALA A 137 -12.08 13.51 -10.44
N VAL A 138 -11.75 12.22 -10.40
CA VAL A 138 -12.18 11.32 -9.31
C VAL A 138 -11.54 11.73 -7.98
N ARG A 139 -10.24 12.04 -7.97
CA ARG A 139 -9.55 12.57 -6.78
C ARG A 139 -10.22 13.84 -6.27
N ALA A 140 -10.53 14.79 -7.15
CA ALA A 140 -11.18 16.04 -6.79
C ALA A 140 -12.56 15.78 -6.16
N TYR A 141 -13.34 14.86 -6.75
CA TYR A 141 -14.64 14.46 -6.21
C TYR A 141 -14.51 13.85 -4.81
N LEU A 142 -13.60 12.89 -4.62
CA LEU A 142 -13.38 12.24 -3.33
C LEU A 142 -12.95 13.21 -2.21
N ILE A 143 -12.24 14.29 -2.57
CA ILE A 143 -11.86 15.34 -1.62
C ILE A 143 -13.04 16.28 -1.35
N GLN A 144 -13.65 16.82 -2.40
CA GLN A 144 -14.64 17.90 -2.28
C GLN A 144 -16.01 17.40 -1.79
N ASN A 145 -16.44 16.25 -2.30
CA ASN A 145 -17.74 15.64 -2.00
C ASN A 145 -17.58 14.50 -1.00
N GLY A 146 -16.56 13.67 -1.18
CA GLY A 146 -16.27 12.56 -0.28
C GLY A 146 -15.67 12.98 1.06
N GLY A 147 -15.11 14.20 1.18
CA GLY A 147 -14.53 14.71 2.43
C GLY A 147 -13.21 14.06 2.85
N LEU A 148 -12.56 13.32 1.96
CA LEU A 148 -11.28 12.67 2.24
C LEU A 148 -10.12 13.69 2.23
N ALA A 149 -9.10 13.45 3.05
CA ALA A 149 -7.97 14.37 3.15
C ALA A 149 -7.08 14.32 1.90
N ALA A 150 -6.64 15.49 1.42
CA ALA A 150 -5.89 15.59 0.16
C ALA A 150 -4.56 14.83 0.16
N ASN A 151 -3.97 14.58 1.33
CA ASN A 151 -2.75 13.79 1.54
C ASN A 151 -3.00 12.27 1.51
N GLN A 152 -4.24 11.83 1.73
CA GLN A 152 -4.64 10.42 1.61
C GLN A 152 -4.84 10.00 0.16
N ILE A 153 -5.05 10.94 -0.77
CA ILE A 153 -5.41 10.60 -2.16
C ILE A 153 -4.35 11.08 -3.16
N ARG A 154 -3.86 10.13 -3.95
CA ARG A 154 -2.94 10.34 -5.08
C ARG A 154 -3.66 10.05 -6.39
N ALA A 155 -3.28 10.72 -7.47
CA ALA A 155 -3.81 10.46 -8.81
C ALA A 155 -2.66 10.15 -9.77
N VAL A 156 -2.76 9.06 -10.52
CA VAL A 156 -1.77 8.62 -11.49
C VAL A 156 -2.45 8.10 -12.75
N SER A 157 -1.91 8.43 -13.90
CA SER A 157 -2.35 7.85 -15.17
C SER A 157 -1.48 6.67 -15.59
N TYR A 158 -2.09 5.64 -16.17
CA TYR A 158 -1.39 4.64 -16.98
C TYR A 158 -1.73 4.75 -18.46
N GLY A 159 -2.67 5.61 -18.83
CA GLY A 159 -3.15 5.76 -20.21
C GLY A 159 -3.56 4.40 -20.80
N GLU A 160 -3.00 4.08 -21.97
CA GLU A 160 -3.29 2.85 -22.71
C GLU A 160 -2.37 1.67 -22.37
N ALA A 161 -1.68 1.68 -21.22
CA ALA A 161 -0.65 0.68 -20.88
C ALA A 161 -1.10 -0.76 -21.16
N LYS A 162 -0.47 -1.39 -22.16
CA LYS A 162 -0.90 -2.68 -22.71
C LYS A 162 -1.01 -3.80 -21.68
N ASN A 163 -0.08 -3.83 -20.71
CA ASN A 163 -0.07 -4.83 -19.64
C ASN A 163 -1.14 -4.60 -18.55
N ARG A 164 -1.95 -3.55 -18.65
CA ARG A 164 -3.02 -3.21 -17.73
C ARG A 164 -4.39 -3.05 -18.41
N GLN A 165 -4.46 -3.38 -19.71
CA GLN A 165 -5.73 -3.45 -20.43
C GLN A 165 -6.53 -4.65 -19.93
N ILE A 166 -7.85 -4.46 -19.76
CA ILE A 166 -8.77 -5.56 -19.45
C ILE A 166 -9.02 -6.35 -20.73
N GLU A 167 -9.28 -5.63 -21.81
CA GLU A 167 -9.44 -6.19 -23.16
C GLU A 167 -8.28 -5.74 -24.05
N PRO A 168 -7.27 -6.58 -24.29
CA PRO A 168 -6.07 -6.18 -25.02
C PRO A 168 -6.39 -5.63 -26.42
N GLY A 169 -5.97 -4.39 -26.69
CA GLY A 169 -6.15 -3.73 -27.99
C GLY A 169 -7.56 -3.22 -28.28
N ALA A 170 -8.55 -3.47 -27.42
CA ALA A 170 -9.93 -3.08 -27.67
C ALA A 170 -10.15 -1.56 -27.56
N TYR A 171 -10.84 -0.99 -28.54
CA TYR A 171 -11.22 0.41 -28.66
C TYR A 171 -12.67 0.55 -29.17
N GLY A 172 -13.23 1.77 -29.18
CA GLY A 172 -14.64 1.99 -29.54
C GLY A 172 -15.57 1.40 -28.49
N ASP A 173 -16.65 0.74 -28.90
CA ASP A 173 -17.61 0.13 -27.96
C ASP A 173 -16.96 -1.00 -27.15
N ALA A 174 -16.16 -1.85 -27.80
CA ALA A 174 -15.37 -2.89 -27.13
C ALA A 174 -14.30 -2.32 -26.18
N GLY A 175 -13.86 -1.07 -26.37
CA GLY A 175 -12.88 -0.42 -25.50
C GLY A 175 -13.42 0.07 -24.16
N GLN A 176 -14.71 -0.13 -23.86
CA GLN A 176 -15.35 0.46 -22.68
C GLN A 176 -14.68 0.05 -21.36
N ASP A 177 -14.31 -1.21 -21.22
CA ASP A 177 -13.66 -1.73 -20.00
C ASP A 177 -12.23 -1.20 -19.82
N ASN A 178 -11.58 -0.80 -20.92
CA ASN A 178 -10.28 -0.12 -20.86
C ASN A 178 -10.41 1.35 -20.42
N ARG A 179 -11.57 1.99 -20.66
CA ARG A 179 -11.86 3.37 -20.24
C ARG A 179 -12.39 3.41 -18.81
N ARG A 180 -11.51 3.17 -17.83
CA ARG A 180 -11.89 3.07 -16.41
C ARG A 180 -10.98 3.87 -15.48
N VAL A 181 -11.37 3.93 -14.22
CA VAL A 181 -10.53 4.36 -13.10
C VAL A 181 -10.51 3.25 -12.05
N ALA A 182 -9.35 2.96 -11.50
CA ALA A 182 -9.23 2.05 -10.37
C ALA A 182 -8.78 2.78 -9.12
N LEU A 183 -9.34 2.38 -7.98
CA LEU A 183 -8.97 2.87 -6.67
C LEU A 183 -8.14 1.79 -5.99
N VAL A 184 -6.85 2.05 -5.81
CA VAL A 184 -5.94 1.15 -5.10
C VAL A 184 -5.74 1.68 -3.69
N ILE A 185 -6.08 0.88 -2.70
CA ILE A 185 -6.00 1.21 -1.29
C ILE A 185 -4.80 0.49 -0.70
N ASP A 186 -3.85 1.27 -0.23
CA ASP A 186 -2.69 0.84 0.52
C ASP A 186 -2.97 1.09 2.00
N HIS A 187 -2.89 0.07 2.84
CA HIS A 187 -2.90 0.28 4.29
C HIS A 187 -1.49 0.71 4.72
N VAL A 188 -1.41 1.89 5.34
CA VAL A 188 -0.18 2.42 5.92
C VAL A 188 -0.31 2.27 7.42
N PRO A 189 0.26 1.19 8.00
CA PRO A 189 0.18 1.03 9.44
C PRO A 189 0.82 2.25 10.08
N ALA A 190 0.12 2.87 11.05
CA ALA A 190 0.63 4.03 11.76
C ALA A 190 2.08 3.75 12.15
N ALA A 191 3.00 4.53 11.59
CA ALA A 191 4.44 4.27 11.68
C ALA A 191 4.78 3.91 13.12
N SER A 192 5.31 2.71 13.34
CA SER A 192 5.77 2.28 14.65
C SER A 192 6.77 3.30 15.15
N THR A 193 6.36 4.17 16.06
CA THR A 193 7.23 5.11 16.79
C THR A 193 8.14 4.39 17.78
N ALA A 194 8.55 3.16 17.47
CA ALA A 194 9.47 2.34 18.23
C ALA A 194 10.78 2.28 17.44
N GLY A 195 11.71 3.20 17.73
CA GLY A 195 13.03 3.20 17.09
C GLY A 195 13.83 4.50 17.17
N ALA A 196 13.38 5.52 17.89
CA ALA A 196 14.19 6.71 18.18
C ALA A 196 14.11 7.02 19.67
N GLY A 197 14.99 6.37 20.44
CA GLY A 197 15.16 6.57 21.88
C GLY A 197 16.30 5.71 22.40
#